data_AF-A0A2V7SC45-F1
#
_entry.id   AF-A0A2V7SC45-F1
#
_cell.length_a   1.000
_cell.length_b   1.000
_cell.length_c   1.000
_cell.angle_alpha   90.00
_cell.angle_beta   90.00
_cell.angle_gamma   90.00
#
_symmetry.space_group_name_H-M   'P 1'
#
loop_
_entity.id
_entity.type
_entity.pdbx_description
1 polymer ?
#
loop_
_entity_poly.entity_id
_entity_poly.type
_entity_poly.pdbx_seq_one_letter_code
_entity_poly.pdbx_strand_id
1 'polypeptide(L)'
;MTTHKKPSQNEDEYFAKRDAELLRQHRQAAQRAATEAERKSHYMKCPKCGYDLLTGDWHGIQIDQCTHCHGLWLDAAEAEALVKHPEPTIFGRVFRAVMRGVSGARASDS
;
A
#
# COMPACT_ATOMS: atom_id res chain seq x y z
N MET A 1 -25.82 -42.08 -42.09
CA MET A 1 -24.62 -41.25 -42.38
C MET A 1 -23.89 -41.00 -41.07
N THR A 2 -22.95 -41.86 -40.70
CA THR A 2 -22.13 -41.68 -39.50
C THR A 2 -20.99 -40.73 -39.83
N THR A 3 -21.03 -39.52 -39.29
CA THR A 3 -19.98 -38.52 -39.46
C THR A 3 -18.73 -38.96 -38.70
N HIS A 4 -17.72 -39.44 -39.42
CA HIS A 4 -16.41 -39.75 -38.87
C HIS A 4 -15.73 -38.42 -38.47
N LYS A 5 -15.86 -38.01 -37.21
CA LYS A 5 -15.14 -36.84 -36.67
C LYS A 5 -13.65 -37.14 -36.77
N LYS A 6 -12.93 -36.40 -37.63
CA LYS A 6 -11.47 -36.49 -37.74
C LYS A 6 -10.84 -36.24 -36.36
N PRO A 7 -9.87 -37.05 -35.92
CA PRO A 7 -9.22 -36.86 -34.62
C PRO A 7 -8.64 -35.44 -34.45
N SER A 8 -8.22 -34.81 -35.56
CA SER A 8 -7.68 -33.45 -35.59
C SER A 8 -8.64 -32.36 -35.08
N GLN A 9 -9.97 -32.50 -35.24
CA GLN A 9 -10.91 -31.47 -34.76
C GLN A 9 -10.93 -31.33 -33.24
N ASN A 10 -10.66 -32.42 -32.50
CA ASN A 10 -10.58 -32.36 -31.04
C ASN A 10 -9.24 -31.75 -30.58
N GLU A 11 -8.18 -31.91 -31.37
CA GLU A 11 -6.86 -31.32 -31.11
C GLU A 11 -6.87 -29.80 -31.32
N ASP A 12 -7.53 -29.32 -32.38
CA ASP A 12 -7.64 -27.88 -32.67
C ASP A 12 -8.36 -27.12 -31.54
N GLU A 13 -9.50 -27.64 -31.05
CA GLU A 13 -10.21 -27.04 -29.92
C GLU A 13 -9.38 -27.08 -28.63
N TYR A 14 -8.60 -28.14 -28.43
CA TYR A 14 -7.73 -28.31 -27.27
C TYR A 14 -6.59 -27.29 -27.29
N PHE A 15 -5.91 -27.13 -28.42
CA PHE A 15 -4.86 -26.12 -28.60
C PHE A 15 -5.42 -24.71 -28.43
N ALA A 16 -6.57 -24.40 -29.03
CA ALA A 16 -7.22 -23.09 -28.88
C ALA A 16 -7.58 -22.76 -27.41
N LYS A 17 -8.09 -23.74 -26.66
CA LYS A 17 -8.38 -23.56 -25.22
C LYS A 17 -7.11 -23.33 -24.40
N ARG A 18 -6.04 -24.09 -24.66
CA ARG A 18 -4.76 -23.92 -23.96
C ARG A 18 -4.09 -22.60 -24.29
N ASP A 19 -4.09 -22.19 -25.55
CA ASP A 19 -3.53 -20.90 -25.98
C ASP A 19 -4.30 -19.74 -25.35
N ALA A 20 -5.62 -19.82 -25.31
CA ALA A 20 -6.45 -18.83 -24.62
C ALA A 20 -6.16 -18.78 -23.11
N GLU A 21 -5.94 -19.92 -22.46
CA GLU A 21 -5.57 -20.00 -21.05
C GLU A 21 -4.17 -19.40 -20.79
N LEU A 22 -3.17 -19.80 -21.56
CA LEU A 22 -1.80 -19.26 -21.47
C LEU A 22 -1.80 -17.75 -21.66
N LEU A 23 -2.50 -17.25 -22.68
CA LEU A 23 -2.61 -15.82 -22.94
C LEU A 23 -3.26 -15.07 -21.76
N ARG A 24 -4.27 -15.67 -21.11
CA ARG A 24 -4.88 -15.11 -19.89
C ARG A 24 -3.87 -15.07 -18.74
N GLN A 25 -3.14 -16.16 -18.51
CA GLN A 25 -2.12 -16.24 -17.45
C GLN A 25 -1.03 -15.19 -17.65
N HIS A 26 -0.47 -15.08 -18.85
CA HIS A 26 0.55 -14.06 -19.17
C HIS A 26 0.03 -12.64 -18.94
N ARG A 27 -1.19 -12.33 -19.36
CA ARG A 27 -1.81 -11.01 -19.13
C ARG A 27 -1.99 -10.73 -17.64
N GLN A 28 -2.48 -11.70 -16.86
CA GLN A 28 -2.64 -11.55 -15.41
C GLN A 28 -1.28 -11.35 -14.72
N ALA A 29 -0.25 -12.09 -15.12
CA ALA A 29 1.10 -11.93 -14.59
C ALA A 29 1.65 -10.54 -14.88
N ALA A 30 1.50 -10.05 -16.12
CA ALA A 30 1.92 -8.71 -16.51
C ALA A 30 1.18 -7.62 -15.71
N GLN A 31 -0.13 -7.77 -15.50
CA GLN A 31 -0.90 -6.84 -14.68
C GLN A 31 -0.44 -6.81 -13.22
N ARG A 32 -0.20 -7.98 -12.61
CA ARG A 32 0.32 -8.06 -11.22
C ARG A 32 1.68 -7.38 -11.11
N ALA A 33 2.60 -7.70 -12.03
CA ALA A 33 3.93 -7.09 -12.07
C ALA A 33 3.85 -5.56 -12.22
N ALA A 34 2.94 -5.05 -13.04
CA ALA A 34 2.72 -3.61 -13.19
C ALA A 34 2.22 -2.96 -11.88
N THR A 35 1.23 -3.55 -11.22
CA THR A 35 0.71 -3.02 -9.94
C THR A 35 1.75 -3.05 -8.82
N GLU A 36 2.62 -4.05 -8.81
CA GLU A 36 3.72 -4.15 -7.86
C GLU A 36 4.79 -3.09 -8.13
N ALA A 37 5.16 -2.89 -9.39
CA ALA A 37 6.09 -1.85 -9.80
C ALA A 37 5.59 -0.44 -9.44
N GLU A 38 4.30 -0.17 -9.62
CA GLU A 38 3.66 1.08 -9.22
C GLU A 38 3.73 1.29 -7.69
N ARG A 39 3.35 0.30 -6.89
CA ARG A 39 3.46 0.40 -5.42
C ARG A 39 4.89 0.66 -4.97
N LYS A 40 5.86 0.00 -5.61
CA LYS A 40 7.28 0.15 -5.30
C LYS A 40 7.82 1.53 -5.66
N SER A 41 7.32 2.19 -6.71
CA SER A 41 7.79 3.53 -7.10
C SER A 41 7.38 4.62 -6.09
N HIS A 42 6.30 4.40 -5.34
CA HIS A 42 5.81 5.30 -4.30
C HIS A 42 6.34 4.97 -2.89
N TYR A 43 6.99 3.82 -2.71
CA TYR A 43 7.53 3.40 -1.40
C TYR A 43 8.66 4.34 -0.93
N MET A 44 8.61 4.75 0.35
CA MET A 44 9.56 5.72 0.95
C MET A 44 9.63 7.07 0.23
N LYS A 45 8.57 7.46 -0.48
CA LYS A 45 8.43 8.77 -1.10
C LYS A 45 7.39 9.60 -0.36
N CYS A 46 7.71 10.88 -0.17
CA CYS A 46 6.77 11.82 0.42
C CYS A 46 5.56 12.03 -0.51
N PRO A 47 4.32 11.78 -0.06
CA PRO A 47 3.14 11.98 -0.90
C PRO A 47 2.83 13.47 -1.17
N LYS A 48 3.45 14.40 -0.43
CA LYS A 48 3.31 15.84 -0.67
C LYS A 48 4.18 16.36 -1.81
N CYS A 49 5.44 15.92 -1.90
CA CYS A 49 6.40 16.48 -2.87
C CYS A 49 7.25 15.45 -3.63
N GLY A 50 7.07 14.15 -3.39
CA GLY A 50 7.74 13.06 -4.13
C GLY A 50 9.20 12.79 -3.75
N TYR A 51 9.78 13.55 -2.82
CA TYR A 51 11.16 13.36 -2.35
C TYR A 51 11.29 12.16 -1.40
N ASP A 52 12.50 11.65 -1.26
CA ASP A 52 12.81 10.56 -0.34
C ASP A 52 12.53 10.91 1.13
N LEU A 53 12.00 9.92 1.83
CA LEU A 53 11.86 9.91 3.27
C LEU A 53 13.13 9.32 3.91
N LEU A 54 13.55 9.90 5.03
CA LEU A 54 14.61 9.38 5.88
C LEU A 54 14.01 8.91 7.20
N THR A 55 14.28 7.67 7.56
CA THR A 55 13.87 7.11 8.84
C THR A 55 14.84 7.55 9.93
N GLY A 56 14.31 8.18 10.98
CA GLY A 56 15.03 8.51 12.20
C GLY A 56 14.48 7.72 13.38
N ASP A 57 15.33 7.38 14.34
CA ASP A 57 14.87 6.86 15.64
C ASP A 57 14.65 8.01 16.63
N TRP A 58 13.50 8.01 17.26
CA TRP A 58 13.16 8.96 18.30
C TRP A 58 12.55 8.24 19.50
N HIS A 59 13.33 8.11 20.58
CA HIS A 59 12.91 7.39 21.79
C HIS A 59 12.42 5.95 21.50
N GLY A 60 13.05 5.26 20.54
CA GLY A 60 12.66 3.92 20.12
C GLY A 60 11.45 3.86 19.18
N ILE A 61 10.97 5.01 18.69
CA ILE A 61 9.93 5.12 17.67
C ILE A 61 10.61 5.52 16.36
N GLN A 62 10.42 4.71 15.32
CA GLN A 62 10.88 5.04 13.97
C GLN A 62 9.94 6.13 13.41
N ILE A 63 10.52 7.19 12.83
CA ILE A 63 9.76 8.29 12.23
C ILE A 63 10.38 8.62 10.89
N ASP A 64 9.56 8.63 9.84
CA ASP A 64 9.99 8.98 8.50
C ASP A 64 9.83 10.48 8.24
N GLN A 65 10.93 11.16 7.94
CA GLN A 65 10.94 12.59 7.63
C GLN A 65 11.30 12.84 6.16
N CYS A 66 10.51 13.67 5.50
CA CYS A 66 10.84 14.14 4.15
C CYS A 66 12.03 15.11 4.18
N THR A 67 13.02 14.84 3.33
CA THR A 67 14.23 15.66 3.16
C THR A 67 13.98 17.06 2.59
N HIS A 68 12.85 17.26 1.90
CA HIS A 68 12.57 18.51 1.19
C HIS A 68 11.51 19.38 1.89
N CYS A 69 10.33 18.82 2.18
CA CYS A 69 9.24 19.60 2.80
C CYS A 69 9.15 19.42 4.32
N HIS A 70 10.04 18.63 4.92
CA HIS A 70 10.10 18.34 6.36
C HIS A 70 8.81 17.74 6.94
N GLY A 71 7.96 17.16 6.11
CA GLY A 71 6.78 16.43 6.56
C GLY A 71 7.16 15.14 7.28
N LEU A 72 6.45 14.82 8.36
CA LEU A 72 6.62 13.59 9.11
C LEU A 72 5.54 12.58 8.71
N TRP A 73 5.96 11.34 8.53
CA TRP A 73 5.12 10.22 8.16
C TRP A 73 5.33 9.13 9.21
N LEU A 74 4.22 8.60 9.69
CA LEU A 74 4.20 7.52 10.68
C LEU A 74 3.26 6.44 10.17
N ASP A 75 3.61 5.18 10.41
CA ASP A 75 2.66 4.10 10.33
C ASP A 75 1.70 4.09 11.53
N ALA A 76 0.71 3.21 11.49
CA ALA A 76 -0.30 3.14 12.54
C ALA A 76 0.28 2.74 13.91
N ALA A 77 1.28 1.85 13.94
CA ALA A 77 1.90 1.38 15.17
C ALA A 77 2.84 2.44 15.77
N GLU A 78 3.60 3.14 14.94
CA GLU A 78 4.46 4.26 15.32
C GLU A 78 3.64 5.42 15.89
N ALA A 79 2.53 5.78 15.24
CA ALA A 79 1.62 6.80 15.74
C ALA A 79 1.01 6.41 17.10
N GLU A 80 0.65 5.14 17.28
CA GLU A 80 0.14 4.63 18.55
C GLU A 80 1.21 4.69 19.66
N ALA A 81 2.46 4.31 19.34
CA ALA A 81 3.59 4.40 20.25
C ALA A 81 3.85 5.86 20.67
N LEU A 82 3.79 6.80 19.72
CA LEU A 82 3.97 8.23 19.96
C LEU A 82 2.89 8.79 20.91
N VAL A 83 1.64 8.36 20.77
CA VAL A 83 0.52 8.80 21.62
C VAL A 83 0.64 8.26 23.05
N LYS A 84 1.15 7.04 23.23
CA LYS A 84 1.32 6.39 24.53
C LYS A 84 2.58 6.84 25.27
N HIS A 85 3.49 7.54 24.61
CA HIS A 85 4.74 7.95 25.22
C HIS A 85 4.48 8.91 26.41
N PRO A 86 5.07 8.65 27.60
CA PRO A 86 4.72 9.34 28.85
C PRO A 86 5.23 10.79 28.91
N GLU A 87 6.31 11.10 28.19
CA GLU A 87 6.84 12.47 28.12
C GLU A 87 6.01 13.32 27.13
N PRO A 88 5.37 14.42 27.59
CA PRO A 88 4.56 15.27 26.74
C PRO A 88 5.45 16.13 25.85
N THR A 89 5.95 15.58 24.76
CA THR A 89 6.68 16.37 23.77
C THR A 89 5.74 17.24 22.95
N ILE A 90 6.27 18.34 22.42
CA ILE A 90 5.51 19.30 21.59
C ILE A 90 4.80 18.56 20.44
N PHE A 91 5.44 17.55 19.83
CA PHE A 91 4.83 16.70 18.81
C PHE A 91 3.63 15.90 19.34
N GLY A 92 3.74 15.26 20.49
CA GLY A 92 2.61 14.56 21.11
C GLY A 92 1.44 15.49 21.45
N ARG A 93 1.71 16.73 21.87
CA ARG A 93 0.68 17.75 22.15
C ARG A 93 -0.03 18.23 20.87
N VAL A 94 0.73 18.56 19.83
CA VAL A 94 0.19 18.99 18.53
C VAL A 94 -0.60 17.85 17.89
N PHE A 95 -0.05 16.64 17.88
CA PHE A 95 -0.72 15.46 17.31
C PHE A 95 -2.02 15.12 18.06
N ARG A 96 -2.02 15.14 19.40
CA ARG A 96 -3.24 14.93 20.21
C ARG A 96 -4.31 15.99 19.95
N ALA A 97 -3.92 17.26 19.79
CA ALA A 97 -4.85 18.35 19.49
C ALA A 97 -5.48 18.18 18.10
N VAL A 98 -4.68 17.81 17.09
CA VAL A 98 -5.18 17.52 15.73
C VAL A 98 -6.11 16.30 15.72
N MET A 99 -5.72 15.20 16.37
CA MET A 99 -6.54 13.97 16.45
C MET A 99 -7.88 14.18 17.18
N ARG A 100 -7.90 15.02 18.23
CA ARG A 100 -9.15 15.44 18.90
C ARG A 100 -10.01 16.35 18.03
N GLY A 101 -9.42 17.13 17.14
CA GLY A 101 -10.15 17.99 16.19
C GLY A 101 -10.74 17.24 15.00
N VAL A 102 -10.11 16.15 14.55
CA VAL A 102 -10.58 15.29 13.45
C VAL A 102 -11.63 14.28 13.92
N SER A 103 -11.50 13.80 15.16
CA SER A 103 -12.46 12.89 15.78
C SER A 103 -13.47 13.71 16.58
N GLY A 104 -14.54 14.19 15.94
CA GLY A 104 -15.68 14.82 16.63
C GLY A 104 -16.39 13.85 17.57
N ALA A 105 -15.77 13.49 18.70
CA ALA A 105 -16.34 12.65 19.74
C ALA A 105 -16.78 13.56 20.88
N ARG A 106 -18.09 13.84 20.90
CA ARG A 106 -18.79 14.30 22.10
C ARG A 106 -18.64 13.20 23.16
N ALA A 107 -17.78 13.42 24.15
CA ALA A 107 -17.78 12.63 25.38
C ALA A 107 -18.18 13.58 26.51
N SER A 108 -19.39 13.35 27.00
CA SER A 108 -20.09 14.05 28.07
C SER A 108 -19.36 14.01 29.41
N ASP A 109 -19.54 15.10 30.16
CA ASP A 109 -19.07 15.35 31.53
C ASP A 109 -19.34 14.22 32.53
N SER A 110 -18.37 14.03 33.44
CA SER A 110 -18.59 13.96 34.89
C SER A 110 -17.31 14.39 35.61
#